data_AF-A0A1U8L8S9-F1
#
_entry.id   AF-A0A1U8L8S9-F1
#
_cell.length_a   1.000
_cell.length_b   1.000
_cell.length_c   1.000
_cell.angle_alpha   90.00
_cell.angle_beta   90.00
_cell.angle_gamma   90.00
#
_symmetry.space_group_name_H-M   'P 1'
#
loop_
_entity.id
_entity.type
_entity.pdbx_description
1 polymer ?
#
loop_
_entity_poly.entity_id
_entity_poly.type
_entity_poly.pdbx_seq_one_letter_code
_entity_poly.pdbx_strand_id
1 'polypeptide(L)'
;MVQEGRPIEEIYENNPPGVHDDQGKWLVERWGTPQAAAQSEKAKESRAKVRYAHTAGNIGYATLNAQFAEKEDREPSRLEQFRFQHLRKDGSDKLNSEAAKQVYDEACKMVKDSMPTPESSFAPQDNIVLENEIYTQVFGLDKNGKMLGYGRGMTKSRLFGYGSVTRGSQSTSAISTLIEEMSAKHVEQIQTIQAEQAVREKTLLEEAESRFRTEAAERETHLIAEAEERFMKLTEIREAKFMEMMDAHEKKYKALINECMEKGMSIEFQSSGLDDKAFSSDDDE
;
A
#
# COMPACT_ATOMS: atom_id res chain seq x y z
N MET A 1 14.71 12.09 -56.60
CA MET A 1 13.94 12.84 -57.61
C MET A 1 14.10 14.31 -57.31
N VAL A 2 15.27 14.85 -57.61
CA VAL A 2 15.43 16.31 -57.68
C VAL A 2 14.76 16.69 -58.99
N GLN A 3 13.81 17.62 -58.96
CA GLN A 3 13.31 18.22 -60.18
C GLN A 3 14.45 19.04 -60.78
N GLU A 4 15.32 18.38 -61.54
CA GLU A 4 16.43 18.98 -62.28
C GLU A 4 15.88 19.79 -63.47
N GLY A 5 15.04 20.78 -63.19
CA GLY A 5 14.45 21.67 -64.20
C GLY A 5 13.53 21.01 -65.23
N ARG A 6 13.24 19.71 -65.12
CA ARG A 6 12.30 19.02 -66.01
C ARG A 6 10.85 19.39 -65.70
N PRO A 7 10.04 19.75 -66.71
CA PRO A 7 8.63 20.01 -66.53
C PRO A 7 7.92 18.77 -65.99
N ILE A 8 6.92 18.98 -65.12
CA ILE A 8 6.20 17.91 -64.43
C ILE A 8 5.49 16.99 -65.44
N GLU A 9 5.06 17.53 -66.58
CA GLU A 9 4.44 16.73 -67.65
C GLU A 9 5.39 15.67 -68.24
N GLU A 10 6.66 16.01 -68.46
CA GLU A 10 7.69 15.07 -68.97
C GLU A 10 7.96 13.93 -67.98
N ILE A 11 7.80 14.18 -66.68
CA ILE A 11 7.98 13.16 -65.64
C ILE A 11 6.79 12.19 -65.61
N TYR A 12 5.58 12.68 -65.89
CA TYR A 12 4.39 11.84 -66.00
C TYR A 12 4.45 10.92 -67.23
N GLU A 13 4.99 11.42 -68.34
CA GLU A 13 5.16 10.63 -69.57
C GLU A 13 6.22 9.53 -69.42
N ASN A 14 7.19 9.70 -68.52
CA ASN A 14 8.26 8.75 -68.24
C ASN A 14 7.97 7.84 -67.03
N ASN A 15 6.72 7.39 -66.87
CA ASN A 15 6.33 6.49 -65.80
C ASN A 15 6.98 5.09 -65.97
N PRO A 16 7.64 4.51 -64.95
CA PRO A 16 8.27 3.20 -65.07
C PRO A 16 7.29 2.08 -65.46
N PRO A 17 7.70 1.11 -66.31
CA PRO A 17 6.85 0.00 -66.67
C PRO A 17 6.44 -0.80 -65.43
N GLY A 18 5.14 -0.93 -65.19
CA GLY A 18 4.55 -1.63 -64.04
C GLY A 18 4.02 -0.73 -62.91
N VAL A 19 4.19 0.59 -63.00
CA VAL A 19 3.55 1.56 -62.09
C VAL A 19 2.31 2.13 -62.76
N HIS A 20 1.16 2.14 -62.07
CA HIS A 20 -0.06 2.76 -62.62
C HIS A 20 0.10 4.29 -62.69
N ASP A 21 -0.41 4.92 -63.75
CA ASP A 21 -0.21 6.36 -63.99
C ASP A 21 -0.66 7.23 -62.81
N ASP A 22 -1.79 6.90 -62.19
CA ASP A 22 -2.27 7.62 -61.01
C ASP A 22 -1.33 7.51 -59.80
N GLN A 23 -0.67 6.35 -59.61
CA GLN A 23 0.31 6.16 -58.54
C GLN A 23 1.58 6.95 -58.84
N GLY A 24 2.02 6.95 -60.10
CA GLY A 24 3.16 7.74 -60.57
C GLY A 24 2.92 9.23 -60.38
N LYS A 25 1.76 9.74 -60.81
CA LYS A 25 1.35 11.14 -60.62
C LYS A 25 1.34 11.53 -59.15
N TRP A 26 0.71 10.71 -58.30
CA TRP A 26 0.66 10.97 -56.86
C TRP A 26 2.06 11.02 -56.22
N LEU A 27 2.97 10.12 -56.60
CA LEU A 27 4.36 10.12 -56.12
C LEU A 27 5.10 11.40 -56.50
N VAL A 28 4.97 11.82 -57.76
CA VAL A 28 5.61 13.02 -58.28
C VAL A 28 5.03 14.28 -57.62
N GLU A 29 3.73 14.37 -57.43
CA GLU A 29 3.10 15.48 -56.70
C GLU A 29 3.53 15.52 -55.23
N ARG A 30 3.58 14.35 -54.57
CA ARG A 30 3.92 14.25 -53.16
C ARG A 30 5.39 14.60 -52.87
N TRP A 31 6.32 14.12 -53.71
CA TRP A 31 7.76 14.27 -53.48
C TRP A 31 8.43 15.34 -54.34
N GLY A 32 7.73 15.88 -55.34
CA GLY A 32 8.19 16.96 -56.21
C GLY A 32 8.10 18.36 -55.59
N THR A 33 7.54 18.48 -54.39
CA THR A 33 7.44 19.79 -53.72
C THR A 33 8.81 20.34 -53.29
N PRO A 34 9.00 21.68 -53.27
CA PRO A 34 10.22 22.29 -52.72
C PRO A 34 10.49 21.88 -51.27
N GLN A 35 9.44 21.64 -50.49
CA GLN A 35 9.55 21.17 -49.11
C GLN A 35 10.15 19.76 -49.03
N ALA A 36 9.69 18.82 -49.86
CA ALA A 36 10.23 17.47 -49.93
C ALA A 36 11.70 17.46 -50.39
N ALA A 37 12.04 18.31 -51.37
CA ALA A 37 13.41 18.51 -51.81
C ALA A 37 14.31 19.03 -50.67
N ALA A 38 13.89 20.08 -49.96
CA ALA A 38 14.61 20.63 -48.82
C ALA A 38 14.79 19.59 -47.69
N GLN A 39 13.76 18.76 -47.44
CA GLN A 39 13.85 17.67 -46.46
C GLN A 39 14.84 16.58 -46.90
N SER A 40 14.87 16.25 -48.20
CA SER A 40 15.81 15.29 -48.77
C SER A 40 17.26 15.78 -48.67
N GLU A 41 17.52 17.06 -48.97
CA GLU A 41 18.86 17.65 -48.82
C GLU A 41 19.33 17.64 -47.36
N LYS A 42 18.47 18.07 -46.41
CA LYS A 42 18.78 17.95 -44.97
C LYS A 42 19.07 16.50 -44.55
N ALA A 43 18.34 15.52 -45.10
CA ALA A 43 18.58 14.11 -44.83
C ALA A 43 19.89 13.60 -45.46
N LYS A 44 20.29 14.11 -46.64
CA LYS A 44 21.60 13.81 -47.25
C LYS A 44 22.74 14.40 -46.40
N GLU A 45 22.64 15.66 -46.02
CA GLU A 45 23.61 16.32 -45.13
C GLU A 45 23.73 15.59 -43.79
N SER A 46 22.61 15.15 -43.22
CA SER A 46 22.61 14.38 -41.98
C SER A 46 23.26 13.00 -42.15
N ARG A 47 22.99 12.31 -43.27
CA ARG A 47 23.63 11.03 -43.59
C ARG A 47 25.13 11.18 -43.81
N ALA A 48 25.58 12.27 -44.44
CA ALA A 48 27.00 12.55 -44.64
C ALA A 48 27.75 12.79 -43.31
N LYS A 49 27.05 13.19 -42.24
CA LYS A 49 27.62 13.38 -40.89
C LYS A 49 27.75 12.08 -40.09
N VAL A 50 27.23 10.94 -40.60
CA VAL A 50 27.32 9.65 -39.90
C VAL A 50 28.77 9.16 -39.94
N ARG A 51 29.41 9.08 -38.78
CA ARG A 51 30.84 8.73 -38.63
C ARG A 51 31.13 7.23 -38.73
N TYR A 52 30.17 6.42 -38.31
CA TYR A 52 30.25 4.97 -38.32
C TYR A 52 28.85 4.39 -38.56
N ALA A 53 28.76 3.41 -39.45
CA ALA A 53 27.48 2.79 -39.83
C ALA A 53 27.15 1.63 -38.89
N HIS A 54 25.87 1.40 -38.61
CA HIS A 54 25.44 0.20 -37.90
C HIS A 54 25.46 -1.02 -38.84
N THR A 55 25.88 -2.19 -38.33
CA THR A 55 25.97 -3.48 -39.04
C THR A 55 24.98 -4.52 -38.58
N ALA A 56 24.23 -4.28 -37.49
CA ALA A 56 23.22 -5.21 -36.97
C ALA A 56 22.10 -5.59 -37.96
N GLY A 57 21.95 -4.83 -39.06
CA GLY A 57 20.97 -5.12 -40.11
C GLY A 57 19.53 -5.01 -39.60
N ASN A 58 18.70 -5.98 -39.96
CA ASN A 58 17.28 -6.03 -39.57
C ASN A 58 17.04 -6.69 -38.20
N ILE A 59 18.09 -7.00 -37.44
CA ILE A 59 17.94 -7.58 -36.10
C ILE A 59 17.53 -6.46 -35.14
N GLY A 60 16.39 -6.64 -34.47
CA GLY A 60 15.90 -5.69 -33.47
C GLY A 60 16.73 -5.74 -32.18
N TYR A 61 16.76 -4.61 -31.45
CA TYR A 61 17.45 -4.49 -30.16
C TYR A 61 16.98 -5.52 -29.12
N ALA A 62 15.66 -5.79 -29.06
CA ALA A 62 15.12 -6.79 -28.13
C ALA A 62 15.70 -8.19 -28.40
N THR A 63 15.85 -8.56 -29.67
CA THR A 63 16.44 -9.84 -30.08
C THR A 63 17.92 -9.91 -29.75
N LEU A 64 18.68 -8.83 -30.00
CA LEU A 64 20.10 -8.77 -29.63
C LEU A 64 20.30 -8.87 -28.11
N ASN A 65 19.49 -8.16 -27.34
CA ASN A 65 19.56 -8.20 -25.88
C ASN A 65 19.19 -9.59 -25.34
N ALA A 66 18.18 -10.25 -25.91
CA ALA A 66 17.83 -11.61 -25.52
C ALA A 66 18.96 -12.61 -25.81
N GLN A 67 19.59 -12.52 -27.00
CA GLN A 67 20.74 -13.36 -27.35
C GLN A 67 21.96 -13.12 -26.45
N PHE A 68 22.12 -11.90 -25.96
CA PHE A 68 23.18 -11.57 -25.02
C PHE A 68 22.87 -12.11 -23.62
N ALA A 69 21.64 -11.89 -23.13
CA ALA A 69 21.20 -12.38 -21.84
C ALA A 69 21.24 -13.92 -21.75
N GLU A 70 20.93 -14.62 -22.84
CA GLU A 70 21.08 -16.09 -22.90
C GLU A 70 22.53 -16.55 -22.72
N LYS A 71 23.52 -15.74 -23.12
CA LYS A 71 24.95 -16.10 -23.05
C LYS A 71 25.62 -15.65 -21.76
N GLU A 72 25.30 -14.45 -21.30
CA GLU A 72 26.01 -13.77 -20.21
C GLU A 72 25.17 -13.72 -18.90
N ASP A 73 23.95 -14.26 -18.93
CA ASP A 73 22.97 -14.25 -17.83
C ASP A 73 22.69 -12.85 -17.25
N ARG A 74 22.86 -11.81 -18.08
CA ARG A 74 22.66 -10.40 -17.73
C ARG A 74 22.31 -9.57 -18.96
N GLU A 75 21.77 -8.37 -18.74
CA GLU A 75 21.58 -7.41 -19.83
C GLU A 75 22.92 -6.79 -20.29
N PRO A 76 23.08 -6.50 -21.59
CA PRO A 76 24.28 -5.87 -22.10
C PRO A 76 24.32 -4.37 -21.76
N SER A 77 25.50 -3.85 -21.44
CA SER A 77 25.73 -2.41 -21.28
C SER A 77 25.57 -1.65 -22.60
N ARG A 78 25.40 -0.33 -22.54
CA ARG A 78 25.33 0.52 -23.74
C ARG A 78 26.61 0.44 -24.57
N LEU A 79 27.76 0.29 -23.91
CA LEU A 79 29.05 0.16 -24.57
C LEU A 79 29.17 -1.19 -25.30
N GLU A 80 28.73 -2.27 -24.67
CA GLU A 80 28.67 -3.60 -25.30
C GLU A 80 27.70 -3.61 -26.49
N GLN A 81 26.52 -3.01 -26.32
CA GLN A 81 25.55 -2.88 -27.41
C GLN A 81 26.11 -2.09 -28.58
N PHE A 82 26.88 -1.03 -28.32
CA PHE A 82 27.58 -0.31 -29.38
C PHE A 82 28.56 -1.22 -30.13
N ARG A 83 29.35 -2.04 -29.41
CA ARG A 83 30.27 -2.99 -30.02
C ARG A 83 29.55 -3.97 -30.95
N PHE A 84 28.47 -4.59 -30.48
CA PHE A 84 27.68 -5.53 -31.28
C PHE A 84 27.12 -4.89 -32.56
N GLN A 85 26.66 -3.65 -32.44
CA GLN A 85 26.08 -2.91 -33.56
C GLN A 85 27.08 -2.47 -34.62
N HIS A 86 28.38 -2.49 -34.32
CA HIS A 86 29.42 -2.03 -35.22
C HIS A 86 30.43 -3.14 -35.54
N LEU A 87 30.16 -4.38 -35.15
CA LEU A 87 30.98 -5.53 -35.49
C LEU A 87 30.90 -5.85 -36.98
N ARG A 88 31.99 -6.31 -37.59
CA ARG A 88 31.96 -6.78 -38.97
C ARG A 88 31.13 -8.07 -39.07
N LYS A 89 30.42 -8.23 -40.19
CA LYS A 89 29.63 -9.43 -40.50
C LYS A 89 30.46 -10.62 -40.98
N ASP A 90 31.76 -10.42 -41.20
CA ASP A 90 32.70 -11.44 -41.67
C ASP A 90 33.11 -12.45 -40.58
N GLY A 91 32.46 -12.39 -39.41
CA GLY A 91 32.78 -13.23 -38.25
C GLY A 91 34.03 -12.79 -37.50
N SER A 92 34.69 -11.70 -37.93
CA SER A 92 35.79 -11.13 -37.15
C SER A 92 35.26 -10.30 -35.99
N ASP A 93 35.92 -10.38 -34.84
CA ASP A 93 35.64 -9.53 -33.66
C ASP A 93 36.06 -8.06 -33.85
N LYS A 94 36.28 -7.63 -35.09
CA LYS A 94 36.73 -6.28 -35.42
C LYS A 94 35.54 -5.38 -35.68
N LEU A 95 35.67 -4.13 -35.25
CA LEU A 95 34.72 -3.08 -35.59
C LEU A 95 34.83 -2.72 -37.08
N ASN A 96 33.72 -2.24 -37.64
CA ASN A 96 33.54 -2.05 -39.07
C ASN A 96 34.24 -0.82 -39.66
N SER A 97 34.63 0.13 -38.81
CA SER A 97 35.26 1.39 -39.19
C SER A 97 36.30 1.76 -38.14
N GLU A 98 37.38 2.40 -38.59
CA GLU A 98 38.40 2.95 -37.71
C GLU A 98 37.81 4.01 -36.76
N ALA A 99 36.86 4.81 -37.22
CA ALA A 99 36.18 5.80 -36.38
C ALA A 99 35.36 5.14 -35.27
N ALA A 100 34.70 4.00 -35.55
CA ALA A 100 34.00 3.23 -34.52
C ALA A 100 34.99 2.65 -33.50
N LYS A 101 36.12 2.16 -34.00
CA LYS A 101 37.19 1.61 -33.17
C LYS A 101 37.80 2.65 -32.24
N GLN A 102 38.15 3.83 -32.74
CA GLN A 102 38.74 4.90 -31.93
C GLN A 102 37.83 5.31 -30.77
N VAL A 103 36.54 5.54 -31.04
CA VAL A 103 35.58 5.96 -30.00
C VAL A 103 35.30 4.83 -29.01
N TYR A 104 35.26 3.58 -29.47
CA TYR A 104 35.11 2.42 -28.60
C TYR A 104 36.34 2.23 -27.68
N ASP A 105 37.55 2.29 -28.26
CA ASP A 105 38.80 2.14 -27.52
C ASP A 105 38.97 3.26 -26.48
N GLU A 106 38.56 4.50 -26.80
CA GLU A 106 38.51 5.62 -25.87
C GLU A 106 37.58 5.33 -24.68
N ALA A 107 36.35 4.87 -24.94
CA ALA A 107 35.41 4.50 -23.89
C ALA A 107 35.95 3.34 -23.02
N CYS A 108 36.49 2.29 -23.63
CA CYS A 108 37.12 1.18 -22.90
C CYS A 108 38.30 1.64 -22.05
N LYS A 109 39.08 2.62 -22.51
CA LYS A 109 40.17 3.20 -21.73
C LYS A 109 39.63 3.96 -20.51
N MET A 110 38.62 4.79 -20.69
CA MET A 110 37.98 5.51 -19.57
C MET A 110 37.37 4.53 -18.54
N VAL A 111 36.79 3.41 -18.98
CA VAL A 111 36.27 2.36 -18.07
C VAL A 111 37.40 1.81 -17.23
N LYS A 112 38.53 1.45 -17.84
CA LYS A 112 39.71 0.94 -17.12
C LYS A 112 40.28 1.95 -16.14
N ASP A 113 40.34 3.23 -16.53
CA ASP A 113 40.87 4.31 -15.69
C ASP A 113 39.93 4.64 -14.50
N SER A 114 38.63 4.34 -14.63
CA SER A 114 37.61 4.61 -13.62
C SER A 114 37.30 3.41 -12.71
N MET A 115 37.80 2.22 -13.05
CA MET A 115 37.66 1.03 -12.21
C MET A 115 38.55 1.14 -10.96
N PRO A 116 38.00 0.98 -9.74
CA PRO A 116 38.80 0.93 -8.54
C PRO A 116 39.68 -0.33 -8.52
N THR A 117 40.81 -0.27 -7.82
CA THR A 117 41.80 -1.35 -7.68
C THR A 117 41.20 -2.67 -7.20
N PRO A 118 41.86 -3.83 -7.45
CA PRO A 118 41.27 -5.18 -7.35
C PRO A 118 40.80 -5.64 -5.96
N GLU A 119 41.00 -4.83 -4.92
CA GLU A 119 40.59 -5.14 -3.54
C GLU A 119 39.10 -4.85 -3.27
N SER A 120 38.42 -4.15 -4.18
CA SER A 120 36.99 -3.84 -4.05
C SER A 120 36.14 -4.92 -4.72
N SER A 121 35.26 -5.58 -3.97
CA SER A 121 34.23 -6.48 -4.49
C SER A 121 33.14 -5.68 -5.23
N PHE A 122 33.42 -5.24 -6.46
CA PHE A 122 32.41 -4.63 -7.31
C PHE A 122 31.45 -5.70 -7.83
N ALA A 123 30.14 -5.50 -7.65
CA ALA A 123 29.17 -6.41 -8.24
C ALA A 123 29.17 -6.23 -9.77
N PRO A 124 28.83 -7.27 -10.56
CA PRO A 124 28.69 -7.16 -12.01
C PRO A 124 27.75 -6.01 -12.45
N GLN A 125 26.75 -5.69 -11.63
CA GLN A 125 25.80 -4.60 -11.88
C GLN A 125 26.45 -3.21 -11.79
N ASP A 126 27.41 -3.03 -10.88
CA ASP A 126 28.09 -1.76 -10.67
C ASP A 126 29.02 -1.43 -11.85
N ASN A 127 29.58 -2.46 -12.50
CA ASN A 127 30.32 -2.32 -13.75
C ASN A 127 29.43 -1.83 -14.90
N ILE A 128 28.21 -2.37 -15.04
CA ILE A 128 27.27 -1.94 -16.09
C ILE A 128 26.88 -0.46 -15.91
N VAL A 129 26.66 -0.01 -14.67
CA VAL A 129 26.35 1.39 -14.39
C VAL A 129 27.51 2.29 -14.82
N LEU A 130 28.73 1.94 -14.42
CA LEU A 130 29.95 2.67 -14.80
C LEU A 130 30.13 2.74 -16.33
N GLU A 131 30.00 1.61 -17.02
CA GLU A 131 30.10 1.57 -18.49
C GLU A 131 29.05 2.44 -19.18
N ASN A 132 27.83 2.49 -18.64
CA ASN A 132 26.75 3.33 -19.19
C ASN A 132 26.99 4.83 -18.95
N GLU A 133 27.57 5.20 -17.82
CA GLU A 133 27.97 6.58 -17.53
C GLU A 133 29.07 7.04 -18.48
N ILE A 134 30.10 6.21 -18.66
CA ILE A 134 31.21 6.50 -19.58
C ILE A 134 30.75 6.53 -21.03
N TYR A 135 29.84 5.63 -21.42
CA TYR A 135 29.19 5.69 -22.73
C TYR A 135 28.51 7.07 -22.93
N THR A 136 27.79 7.56 -21.92
CA THR A 136 27.12 8.87 -22.00
C THR A 136 28.14 10.02 -22.07
N GLN A 137 29.29 9.89 -21.43
CA GLN A 137 30.38 10.86 -21.49
C GLN A 137 31.04 10.91 -22.89
N VAL A 138 31.33 9.75 -23.49
CA VAL A 138 32.03 9.65 -24.78
C VAL A 138 31.09 9.93 -25.97
N PHE A 139 29.89 9.37 -25.96
CA PHE A 139 28.94 9.49 -27.07
C PHE A 139 28.00 10.69 -26.93
N GLY A 140 27.88 11.23 -25.72
CA GLY A 140 27.05 12.37 -25.39
C GLY A 140 25.73 11.99 -24.72
N LEU A 141 25.08 13.01 -24.13
CA LEU A 141 23.81 12.87 -23.43
C LEU A 141 22.66 12.46 -24.36
N ASP A 142 21.78 11.61 -23.82
CA ASP A 142 20.47 11.32 -24.43
C ASP A 142 19.69 12.62 -24.64
N LYS A 143 19.16 12.83 -25.85
CA LYS A 143 18.49 14.09 -26.23
C LYS A 143 16.98 13.90 -26.32
N ASN A 144 16.22 14.85 -25.76
CA ASN A 144 14.76 14.91 -25.88
C ASN A 144 14.05 13.59 -25.48
N GLY A 145 14.53 12.92 -24.43
CA GLY A 145 14.02 11.63 -23.96
C GLY A 145 14.31 10.43 -24.86
N LYS A 146 15.02 10.64 -25.99
CA LYS A 146 15.44 9.59 -26.92
C LYS A 146 16.80 9.06 -26.53
N MET A 147 16.93 7.74 -26.52
CA MET A 147 18.20 7.09 -26.23
C MET A 147 19.12 7.16 -27.45
N LEU A 148 20.35 7.62 -27.22
CA LEU A 148 21.38 7.65 -28.26
C LEU A 148 21.81 6.22 -28.61
N GLY A 149 21.87 5.90 -29.91
CA GLY A 149 22.34 4.59 -30.39
C GLY A 149 21.31 3.46 -30.41
N TYR A 150 20.04 3.73 -30.06
CA TYR A 150 18.95 2.73 -30.01
C TYR A 150 17.88 2.89 -31.10
N GLY A 151 18.19 3.65 -32.14
CA GLY A 151 17.28 3.92 -33.24
C GLY A 151 16.14 4.89 -32.90
N ARG A 152 15.24 5.09 -33.87
CA ARG A 152 14.19 6.11 -33.80
C ARG A 152 13.07 5.66 -32.86
N GLY A 153 12.79 6.45 -31.83
CA GLY A 153 11.62 6.27 -30.95
C GLY A 153 11.88 5.42 -29.69
N MET A 154 13.12 4.97 -29.46
CA MET A 154 13.48 4.35 -28.19
C MET A 154 13.72 5.41 -27.12
N THR A 155 13.08 5.24 -25.97
CA THR A 155 13.20 6.13 -24.81
C THR A 155 13.71 5.35 -23.60
N LYS A 156 14.32 6.03 -22.62
CA LYS A 156 14.78 5.38 -21.37
C LYS A 156 13.66 4.56 -20.71
N SER A 157 12.44 5.10 -20.71
CA SER A 157 11.24 4.44 -20.17
C SER A 157 10.82 3.18 -20.92
N ARG A 158 11.11 3.07 -22.22
CA ARG A 158 10.78 1.87 -23.02
C ARG A 158 11.80 0.74 -22.83
N LEU A 159 13.06 1.06 -22.56
CA LEU A 159 14.10 0.05 -22.38
C LEU A 159 14.20 -0.45 -20.94
N PHE A 160 14.19 0.47 -19.97
CA PHE A 160 14.43 0.14 -18.57
C PHE A 160 13.16 0.16 -17.71
N GLY A 161 11.99 0.26 -18.35
CA GLY A 161 10.72 0.51 -17.67
C GLY A 161 10.64 1.91 -17.05
N TYR A 162 9.45 2.29 -16.57
CA TYR A 162 9.21 3.61 -15.98
C TYR A 162 10.02 3.84 -14.68
N GLY A 163 10.39 2.76 -13.98
CA GLY A 163 11.09 2.82 -12.69
C GLY A 163 12.59 3.16 -12.75
N SER A 164 13.23 3.10 -13.91
CA SER A 164 14.68 3.37 -14.04
C SER A 164 15.00 4.82 -14.43
N VAL A 165 14.04 5.54 -15.03
CA VAL A 165 14.23 6.94 -15.47
C VAL A 165 14.39 7.91 -14.29
N THR A 166 14.00 7.48 -13.09
CA THR A 166 13.92 8.31 -11.88
C THR A 166 15.14 8.24 -10.99
N ARG A 167 16.31 7.76 -11.45
CA ARG A 167 17.52 7.72 -10.60
C ARG A 167 18.42 8.96 -10.68
N GLY A 168 18.21 9.85 -11.67
CA GLY A 168 19.18 10.92 -11.97
C GLY A 168 18.64 12.35 -12.17
N SER A 169 17.44 12.70 -11.72
CA SER A 169 16.92 14.09 -11.83
C SER A 169 16.79 14.71 -10.44
N GLN A 170 17.17 15.98 -10.23
CA GLN A 170 16.93 16.70 -8.97
C GLN A 170 15.48 16.66 -8.48
N SER A 171 14.52 16.39 -9.37
CA SER A 171 13.12 16.08 -9.03
C SER A 171 12.94 14.84 -8.15
N THR A 172 13.93 13.93 -8.08
CA THR A 172 13.82 12.66 -7.35
C THR A 172 14.07 12.84 -5.85
N SER A 173 14.91 13.79 -5.44
CA SER A 173 15.03 14.14 -4.02
C SER A 173 13.76 14.83 -3.52
N ALA A 174 13.17 15.72 -4.31
CA ALA A 174 11.90 16.36 -3.99
C ALA A 174 10.74 15.36 -3.94
N ILE A 175 10.69 14.39 -4.85
CA ILE A 175 9.65 13.35 -4.82
C ILE A 175 9.89 12.36 -3.66
N SER A 176 11.14 11.97 -3.40
CA SER A 176 11.48 11.06 -2.29
C SER A 176 11.18 11.69 -0.93
N THR A 177 11.54 12.96 -0.73
CA THR A 177 11.20 13.71 0.48
C THR A 177 9.69 13.85 0.66
N LEU A 178 8.94 14.10 -0.41
CA LEU A 178 7.48 14.18 -0.35
C LEU A 178 6.83 12.83 -0.03
N ILE A 179 7.42 11.71 -0.49
CA ILE A 179 7.01 10.35 -0.13
C ILE A 179 7.32 10.06 1.35
N GLU A 180 8.50 10.44 1.84
CA GLU A 180 8.89 10.31 3.25
C GLU A 180 8.02 11.16 4.17
N GLU A 181 7.71 12.40 3.78
CA GLU A 181 6.80 13.28 4.53
C GLU A 181 5.36 12.73 4.54
N MET A 182 4.88 12.22 3.40
CA MET A 182 3.56 11.58 3.36
C MET A 182 3.50 10.29 4.17
N SER A 183 4.57 9.49 4.17
CA SER A 183 4.61 8.25 4.95
C SER A 183 4.68 8.54 6.44
N ALA A 184 5.48 9.53 6.87
CA ALA A 184 5.53 10.00 8.24
C ALA A 184 4.15 10.52 8.72
N LYS A 185 3.47 11.34 7.92
CA LYS A 185 2.12 11.83 8.23
C LYS A 185 1.09 10.70 8.31
N HIS A 186 1.16 9.70 7.43
CA HIS A 186 0.28 8.54 7.51
C HIS A 186 0.53 7.70 8.77
N VAL A 187 1.80 7.51 9.16
CA VAL A 187 2.14 6.79 10.40
C VAL A 187 1.59 7.54 11.62
N GLU A 188 1.73 8.87 11.66
CA GLU A 188 1.19 9.70 12.74
C GLU A 188 -0.36 9.64 12.78
N GLN A 189 -1.02 9.67 11.62
CA GLN A 189 -2.48 9.48 11.52
C GLN A 189 -2.93 8.10 12.01
N ILE A 190 -2.19 7.03 11.68
CA ILE A 190 -2.50 5.68 12.16
C ILE A 190 -2.36 5.62 13.69
N GLN A 191 -1.30 6.20 14.25
CA GLN A 191 -1.08 6.23 15.70
C GLN A 191 -2.18 7.02 16.43
N THR A 192 -2.60 8.17 15.89
CA THR A 192 -3.69 8.96 16.48
C THR A 192 -5.02 8.23 16.43
N ILE A 193 -5.37 7.59 15.31
CA ILE A 193 -6.58 6.76 15.20
C ILE A 193 -6.55 5.61 16.21
N GLN A 194 -5.42 4.92 16.36
CA GLN A 194 -5.26 3.83 17.31
C GLN A 194 -5.41 4.32 18.76
N ALA A 195 -4.82 5.45 19.10
CA ALA A 195 -4.94 6.05 20.43
C ALA A 195 -6.40 6.46 20.73
N GLU A 196 -7.10 7.09 19.77
CA GLU A 196 -8.52 7.42 19.93
C GLU A 196 -9.40 6.18 20.10
N GLN A 197 -9.15 5.12 19.33
CA GLN A 197 -9.88 3.86 19.46
C GLN A 197 -9.69 3.23 20.84
N ALA A 198 -8.45 3.19 21.35
CA ALA A 198 -8.17 2.67 22.69
C ALA A 198 -8.89 3.46 23.80
N VAL A 199 -8.97 4.79 23.68
CA VAL A 199 -9.71 5.63 24.63
C VAL A 199 -11.22 5.39 24.51
N ARG A 200 -11.76 5.27 23.29
CA ARG A 200 -13.19 4.95 23.08
C ARG A 200 -13.57 3.58 23.64
N GLU A 201 -12.75 2.56 23.45
CA GLU A 201 -13.01 1.23 24.01
C GLU A 201 -12.96 1.23 25.53
N LYS A 202 -11.96 1.90 26.12
CA LYS A 202 -11.85 2.02 27.58
C LYS A 202 -13.05 2.75 28.19
N THR A 203 -13.49 3.84 27.57
CA THR A 203 -14.65 4.62 28.05
C THR A 203 -15.95 3.83 27.94
N LEU A 204 -16.16 3.09 26.86
CA LEU A 204 -17.33 2.21 26.71
C LEU A 204 -17.34 1.07 27.75
N LEU A 205 -16.17 0.48 28.03
CA LEU A 205 -16.06 -0.54 29.07
C LEU A 205 -16.36 0.02 30.47
N GLU A 206 -15.81 1.19 30.80
CA GLU A 206 -16.04 1.84 32.09
C GLU A 206 -17.52 2.24 32.28
N GLU A 207 -18.16 2.74 31.22
CA GLU A 207 -19.61 3.04 31.25
C GLU A 207 -20.44 1.76 31.43
N ALA A 208 -20.11 0.68 30.71
CA ALA A 208 -20.78 -0.61 30.85
C ALA A 208 -20.64 -1.18 32.27
N GLU A 209 -19.42 -1.15 32.84
CA GLU A 209 -19.18 -1.57 34.23
C GLU A 209 -19.99 -0.75 35.23
N SER A 210 -20.05 0.57 35.04
CA SER A 210 -20.86 1.46 35.89
C SER A 210 -22.35 1.12 35.82
N ARG A 211 -22.88 0.88 34.62
CA ARG A 211 -24.27 0.45 34.41
C ARG A 211 -24.56 -0.89 35.08
N PHE A 212 -23.67 -1.87 34.96
CA PHE A 212 -23.85 -3.16 35.64
C PHE A 212 -23.85 -3.03 37.16
N ARG A 213 -22.99 -2.18 37.73
CA ARG A 213 -22.95 -1.95 39.19
C ARG A 213 -24.22 -1.29 39.70
N THR A 214 -24.72 -0.29 38.99
CA THR A 214 -25.97 0.42 39.36
C THR A 214 -27.18 -0.51 39.25
N GLU A 215 -27.31 -1.26 38.17
CA GLU A 215 -28.39 -2.25 37.99
C GLU A 215 -28.34 -3.37 39.04
N ALA A 216 -27.13 -3.81 39.44
CA ALA A 216 -26.98 -4.79 40.52
C ALA A 216 -27.46 -4.23 41.88
N ALA A 217 -27.10 -2.99 42.21
CA ALA A 217 -27.55 -2.33 43.44
C ALA A 217 -29.08 -2.09 43.44
N GLU A 218 -29.66 -1.72 42.29
CA GLU A 218 -31.12 -1.58 42.14
C GLU A 218 -31.84 -2.93 42.33
N ARG A 219 -31.30 -4.02 41.78
CA ARG A 219 -31.86 -5.37 42.02
C ARG A 219 -31.76 -5.79 43.48
N GLU A 220 -30.63 -5.54 44.12
CA GLU A 220 -30.42 -5.87 45.53
C GLU A 220 -31.38 -5.10 46.43
N THR A 221 -31.51 -3.80 46.23
CA THR A 221 -32.46 -2.96 46.99
C THR A 221 -33.91 -3.39 46.77
N HIS A 222 -34.30 -3.75 45.54
CA HIS A 222 -35.63 -4.30 45.26
C HIS A 222 -35.87 -5.62 46.00
N LEU A 223 -34.90 -6.54 46.00
CA LEU A 223 -35.02 -7.83 46.70
C LEU A 223 -35.12 -7.66 48.22
N ILE A 224 -34.36 -6.72 48.79
CA ILE A 224 -34.43 -6.39 50.22
C ILE A 224 -35.82 -5.86 50.56
N ALA A 225 -36.33 -4.89 49.80
CA ALA A 225 -37.67 -4.33 50.03
C ALA A 225 -38.77 -5.40 49.92
N GLU A 226 -38.67 -6.31 48.94
CA GLU A 226 -39.60 -7.43 48.80
C GLU A 226 -39.52 -8.40 49.99
N ALA A 227 -38.32 -8.69 50.49
CA ALA A 227 -38.12 -9.54 51.66
C ALA A 227 -38.71 -8.89 52.94
N GLU A 228 -38.51 -7.59 53.13
CA GLU A 228 -39.08 -6.81 54.22
C GLU A 228 -40.62 -6.82 54.16
N GLU A 229 -41.21 -6.61 52.99
CA GLU A 229 -42.66 -6.67 52.81
C GLU A 229 -43.23 -8.06 53.17
N ARG A 230 -42.56 -9.12 52.72
CA ARG A 230 -42.95 -10.50 53.06
C ARG A 230 -42.81 -10.77 54.57
N PHE A 231 -41.77 -10.24 55.21
CA PHE A 231 -41.56 -10.37 56.65
C PHE A 231 -42.65 -9.65 57.46
N MET A 232 -43.03 -8.44 57.05
CA MET A 232 -44.13 -7.69 57.68
C MET A 232 -45.46 -8.44 57.60
N LYS A 233 -45.82 -8.95 56.41
CA LYS A 233 -47.04 -9.77 56.23
C LYS A 233 -47.03 -11.03 57.11
N LEU A 234 -45.88 -11.70 57.23
CA LEU A 234 -45.75 -12.88 58.10
C LEU A 234 -45.93 -12.53 59.58
N THR A 235 -45.44 -11.36 60.00
CA THR A 235 -45.59 -10.87 61.37
C THR A 235 -47.04 -10.55 61.69
N GLU A 236 -47.74 -9.84 60.79
CA GLU A 236 -49.18 -9.58 60.90
C GLU A 236 -50.00 -10.88 61.03
N ILE A 237 -49.71 -11.87 60.19
CA ILE A 237 -50.38 -13.19 60.25
C ILE A 237 -50.12 -13.88 61.60
N ARG A 238 -48.89 -13.80 62.12
CA ARG A 238 -48.52 -14.38 63.42
C ARG A 238 -49.27 -13.70 64.57
N GLU A 239 -49.31 -12.37 64.57
CA GLU A 239 -50.01 -11.59 65.59
C GLU A 239 -51.51 -11.85 65.57
N ALA A 240 -52.13 -11.87 64.39
CA ALA A 240 -53.56 -12.20 64.25
C ALA A 240 -53.87 -13.60 64.81
N LYS A 241 -53.03 -14.59 64.49
CA LYS A 241 -53.17 -15.96 64.99
C LYS A 241 -52.99 -16.05 66.52
N PHE A 242 -52.11 -15.23 67.08
CA PHE A 242 -51.94 -15.14 68.54
C PHE A 242 -53.17 -14.52 69.20
N MET A 243 -53.73 -13.44 68.63
CA MET A 243 -54.95 -12.80 69.14
C MET A 243 -56.15 -13.76 69.10
N GLU A 244 -56.34 -14.51 68.02
CA GLU A 244 -57.39 -15.55 67.93
C GLU A 244 -57.23 -16.64 69.00
N MET A 245 -55.99 -17.04 69.30
CA MET A 245 -55.68 -18.02 70.35
C MET A 245 -56.06 -17.47 71.74
N MET A 246 -55.72 -16.21 72.03
CA MET A 246 -56.05 -15.55 73.29
C MET A 246 -57.56 -15.38 73.46
N ASP A 247 -58.27 -14.94 72.43
CA ASP A 247 -59.74 -14.84 72.43
C ASP A 247 -60.39 -16.21 72.67
N ALA A 248 -59.88 -17.28 72.04
CA ALA A 248 -60.37 -18.64 72.25
C ALA A 248 -60.14 -19.12 73.69
N HIS A 249 -58.99 -18.78 74.26
CA HIS A 249 -58.67 -19.08 75.66
C HIS A 249 -59.59 -18.33 76.61
N GLU A 250 -59.81 -17.02 76.40
CA GLU A 250 -60.72 -16.22 77.22
C GLU A 250 -62.16 -16.74 77.17
N LYS A 251 -62.65 -17.12 75.99
CA LYS A 251 -63.97 -17.75 75.82
C LYS A 251 -64.08 -19.06 76.60
N LYS A 252 -63.03 -19.89 76.59
CA LYS A 252 -62.98 -21.13 77.39
C LYS A 252 -63.02 -20.84 78.89
N TYR A 253 -62.26 -19.86 79.37
CA TYR A 253 -62.27 -19.45 80.77
C TYR A 253 -63.65 -18.94 81.21
N LYS A 254 -64.29 -18.08 80.40
CA LYS A 254 -65.66 -17.61 80.65
C LYS A 254 -66.67 -18.76 80.70
N ALA A 255 -66.58 -19.73 79.79
CA ALA A 255 -67.44 -20.90 79.79
C ALA A 255 -67.25 -21.76 81.06
N LEU A 256 -65.99 -21.98 81.48
CA LEU A 256 -65.66 -22.71 82.71
C LEU A 256 -66.22 -22.01 83.96
N ILE A 257 -66.07 -20.69 84.05
CA ILE A 257 -66.62 -19.89 85.16
C ILE A 257 -68.15 -20.02 85.21
N ASN A 258 -68.82 -19.89 84.07
CA ASN A 258 -70.27 -20.04 83.99
C ASN A 258 -70.72 -21.46 84.42
N GLU A 259 -70.01 -22.50 83.98
CA GLU A 259 -70.27 -23.89 84.37
C GLU A 259 -70.11 -24.10 85.90
N CYS A 260 -69.08 -23.51 86.51
CA CYS A 260 -68.87 -23.57 87.96
C CYS A 260 -69.99 -22.85 88.73
N MET A 261 -70.46 -21.71 88.24
CA MET A 261 -71.56 -20.95 88.82
C MET A 261 -72.90 -21.72 88.73
N GLU A 262 -73.18 -22.39 87.61
CA GLU A 262 -74.39 -23.22 87.44
C GLU A 262 -74.39 -24.45 88.36
N LYS A 263 -73.21 -25.01 88.66
CA LYS A 263 -73.04 -26.15 89.57
C LYS A 263 -72.98 -25.77 91.05
N GLY A 264 -73.12 -24.49 91.39
CA GLY A 264 -73.17 -24.00 92.77
C GLY A 264 -71.85 -24.09 93.54
N MET A 265 -70.71 -24.15 92.84
CA MET A 265 -69.38 -24.22 93.46
C MET A 265 -68.73 -22.83 93.54
N SER A 266 -68.17 -22.47 94.69
CA SER A 266 -67.39 -21.22 94.85
C SER A 266 -65.94 -21.43 94.41
N ILE A 267 -65.43 -20.57 93.53
CA ILE A 267 -64.02 -20.56 93.11
C ILE A 267 -63.23 -19.67 94.07
N GLU A 268 -62.35 -20.25 94.89
CA GLU A 268 -61.34 -19.51 95.65
C GLU A 268 -60.08 -19.33 94.79
N PHE A 269 -59.72 -18.08 94.49
CA PHE A 269 -58.52 -17.75 93.71
C PHE A 269 -57.31 -17.65 94.63
N GLN A 270 -56.41 -18.63 94.60
CA GLN A 270 -55.11 -18.54 95.28
C GLN A 270 -54.14 -17.73 94.40
N SER A 271 -53.81 -16.50 94.81
CA SER A 271 -52.77 -15.69 94.18
C SER A 271 -51.38 -16.19 94.60
N SER A 272 -50.80 -17.13 93.85
CA SER A 272 -49.36 -17.39 93.93
C SER A 272 -48.63 -16.39 93.03
N GLY A 273 -47.89 -15.47 93.64
CA GLY A 273 -47.02 -14.53 92.94
C GLY A 273 -46.03 -15.26 92.04
N LEU A 274 -45.90 -14.79 90.80
CA LEU A 274 -44.87 -15.26 89.87
C LEU A 274 -43.71 -14.27 89.94
N ASP A 275 -42.57 -14.78 90.37
CA ASP A 275 -41.30 -14.08 90.49
C ASP A 275 -40.82 -13.54 89.14
N ASP A 276 -40.50 -12.25 89.13
CA ASP A 276 -39.70 -11.59 88.10
C ASP A 276 -38.30 -12.21 88.07
N LYS A 277 -38.04 -13.11 87.11
CA LYS A 277 -36.67 -13.42 86.69
C LYS A 277 -36.41 -12.89 85.30
N ALA A 278 -35.65 -11.79 85.31
CA ALA A 278 -34.98 -11.15 84.20
C ALA A 278 -34.33 -12.16 83.25
N PHE A 279 -34.71 -12.09 81.98
CA PHE A 279 -33.92 -12.63 80.88
C PHE A 279 -32.79 -11.63 80.59
N SER A 280 -31.60 -11.99 81.05
CA SER A 280 -30.33 -11.40 80.60
C SER A 280 -30.00 -12.01 79.25
N SER A 281 -29.95 -11.21 78.19
CA SER A 281 -29.23 -11.54 76.96
C SER A 281 -28.15 -10.49 76.78
N ASP A 282 -26.97 -10.79 77.30
CA ASP A 282 -25.72 -10.20 76.84
C ASP A 282 -25.48 -10.75 75.43
N ASP A 283 -25.44 -9.88 74.44
CA ASP A 283 -24.75 -10.08 73.17
C ASP A 283 -24.41 -8.69 72.63
N ASP A 284 -23.24 -8.19 73.01
CA ASP A 284 -22.58 -7.06 72.34
C ASP A 284 -21.09 -7.41 72.10
N GLU A 285 -20.71 -7.13 70.85
CA GLU A 285 -19.39 -7.12 70.16
C GLU A 285 -18.75 -8.42 69.64
#